data_AF-A0A349B8F1-F1
#
_entry.id   AF-A0A349B8F1-F1
#
_cell.length_a   1.000
_cell.length_b   1.000
_cell.length_c   1.000
_cell.angle_alpha   90.00
_cell.angle_beta   90.00
_cell.angle_gamma   90.00
#
_symmetry.space_group_name_H-M   'P 1'
#
loop_
_entity.id
_entity.type
_entity.pdbx_description
1 polymer ?
#
loop_
_entity_poly.entity_id
_entity_poly.type
_entity_poly.pdbx_seq_one_letter_code
_entity_poly.pdbx_strand_id
1 'polypeptide(L)'
;MPRLRLAASLLAVALAAAACGGSGDDDVAAAPAAESTTTTSAGTSSSTEAGAPAGPAVPEQLDFVAPDVRGGQVIGADFAGQDLVIWFWAPW
;
A
#
# COMPACT_ATOMS: atom_id res chain seq x y z
N MET A 1 34.61 1.20 -33.67
CA MET A 1 33.54 1.68 -32.75
C MET A 1 32.32 0.75 -32.55
N PRO A 2 32.14 -0.43 -33.20
CA PRO A 2 30.99 -1.30 -32.88
C PRO A 2 31.17 -2.05 -31.55
N ARG A 3 32.43 -2.36 -31.18
CA ARG A 3 32.79 -3.01 -29.90
C ARG A 3 32.43 -2.16 -28.68
N LEU A 4 32.55 -0.82 -28.78
CA LEU A 4 32.19 0.10 -27.71
C LEU A 4 30.66 0.21 -27.55
N ARG A 5 29.92 0.17 -28.67
CA ARG A 5 28.45 0.11 -28.62
C ARG A 5 27.94 -1.22 -28.09
N LEU A 6 28.57 -2.34 -28.47
CA LEU A 6 28.24 -3.66 -27.97
C LEU A 6 28.44 -3.77 -26.45
N ALA A 7 29.56 -3.23 -25.95
CA ALA A 7 29.87 -3.20 -24.51
C ALA A 7 28.86 -2.35 -23.72
N ALA A 8 28.47 -1.18 -24.25
CA ALA A 8 27.47 -0.33 -23.62
C ALA A 8 26.07 -0.99 -23.57
N SER A 9 25.68 -1.68 -24.64
CA SER A 9 24.42 -2.43 -24.69
C SER A 9 24.39 -3.59 -23.69
N LEU A 10 25.48 -4.37 -23.61
CA LEU A 10 25.60 -5.47 -22.65
C LEU A 10 25.54 -4.98 -21.21
N LEU A 11 26.18 -3.84 -20.91
CA LEU A 11 26.15 -3.23 -19.58
C LEU A 11 24.73 -2.78 -19.22
N ALA A 12 24.01 -2.12 -20.14
CA ALA A 12 22.64 -1.68 -19.89
C ALA A 12 21.67 -2.85 -19.64
N VAL A 13 21.81 -3.95 -20.41
CA VAL A 13 20.99 -5.16 -20.21
C VAL A 13 21.30 -5.81 -18.86
N ALA A 14 22.57 -5.87 -18.45
CA ALA A 14 22.94 -6.42 -17.14
C ALA A 14 22.37 -5.59 -15.97
N LEU A 15 22.39 -4.26 -16.06
CA LEU A 15 21.79 -3.40 -15.03
C LEU A 15 20.26 -3.53 -14.99
N ALA A 16 19.59 -3.65 -16.14
CA ALA A 16 18.15 -3.86 -16.20
C ALA A 16 17.74 -5.24 -15.66
N ALA A 17 18.52 -6.29 -15.94
CA ALA A 17 18.29 -7.63 -15.39
C ALA A 17 18.49 -7.68 -13.87
N ALA A 18 19.50 -6.97 -13.34
CA ALA A 18 19.71 -6.85 -11.89
C ALA A 18 18.58 -6.05 -11.20
N ALA A 19 18.02 -5.04 -11.87
CA ALA A 19 16.90 -4.26 -11.33
C ALA A 19 15.56 -5.02 -11.37
N CYS A 20 15.40 -5.99 -12.26
CA CYS A 20 14.15 -6.76 -12.43
C CYS A 20 14.22 -8.19 -11.88
N GLY A 21 15.36 -8.63 -11.35
CA GLY A 21 15.65 -10.04 -11.05
C GLY A 21 16.36 -10.31 -9.73
N GLY A 22 16.26 -9.41 -8.76
CA GLY A 22 16.77 -9.61 -7.39
C GLY A 22 15.74 -10.26 -6.47
N SER A 23 15.15 -11.40 -6.84
CA SER A 23 14.37 -12.23 -5.92
C SER A 23 15.31 -13.17 -5.19
N GLY A 24 15.93 -12.65 -4.13
CA GLY A 24 16.57 -13.49 -3.11
C GLY A 24 15.50 -14.13 -2.25
N ASP A 25 15.50 -15.47 -2.23
CA ASP A 25 14.95 -16.35 -1.20
C ASP A 25 13.49 -16.07 -0.77
N ASP A 26 12.54 -16.76 -1.40
CA ASP A 26 11.22 -17.00 -0.82
C ASP A 26 11.36 -17.96 0.39
N ASP A 27 11.91 -17.44 1.49
CA ASP A 27 11.60 -17.97 2.81
C ASP A 27 10.13 -17.62 3.06
N VAL A 28 9.26 -18.62 2.89
CA VAL A 28 7.83 -18.49 3.24
C VAL A 28 7.76 -18.32 4.75
N ALA A 29 7.89 -17.08 5.21
CA ALA A 29 7.60 -16.69 6.56
C ALA A 29 6.13 -17.00 6.83
N ALA A 30 5.90 -18.00 7.67
CA ALA A 30 4.58 -18.33 8.19
C ALA A 30 3.91 -17.05 8.72
N ALA A 31 2.66 -16.82 8.33
CA ALA A 31 1.86 -15.72 8.83
C ALA A 31 1.94 -15.68 10.36
N PRO A 32 2.28 -14.53 10.99
CA PRO A 32 2.14 -14.42 12.43
C PRO A 32 0.67 -14.67 12.78
N ALA A 33 0.43 -15.58 13.72
CA ALA A 33 -0.88 -15.76 14.30
C ALA A 33 -1.36 -14.39 14.82
N ALA A 34 -2.55 -13.98 14.40
CA ALA A 34 -3.17 -12.76 14.89
C ALA A 34 -3.37 -12.88 16.40
N GLU A 35 -2.50 -12.23 17.17
CA GLU A 35 -2.79 -11.95 18.57
C GLU A 35 -3.85 -10.86 18.59
N SER A 36 -5.10 -11.27 18.81
CA SER A 36 -6.22 -10.38 19.09
C SER A 36 -5.92 -9.57 20.35
N THR A 37 -5.35 -8.38 20.17
CA THR A 37 -5.30 -7.37 21.23
C THR A 37 -6.59 -6.58 21.16
N THR A 38 -7.50 -6.91 22.09
CA THR A 38 -8.75 -6.20 22.32
C THR A 38 -8.43 -4.75 22.69
N THR A 39 -8.46 -3.84 21.70
CA THR A 39 -8.34 -2.41 21.96
C THR A 39 -9.65 -1.92 22.56
N THR A 40 -9.56 -1.52 23.83
CA THR A 40 -10.65 -0.90 24.60
C THR A 40 -11.14 0.35 23.89
N SER A 41 -12.42 0.37 23.51
CA SER A 41 -13.11 1.57 23.04
C SER A 41 -13.14 2.62 24.15
N ALA A 42 -12.60 3.81 23.86
CA ALA A 42 -12.75 4.98 24.71
C ALA A 42 -13.27 6.17 23.87
N GLY A 43 -14.59 6.42 23.95
CA GLY A 43 -15.16 7.75 24.15
C GLY A 43 -15.26 8.75 22.99
N THR A 44 -16.46 8.82 22.40
CA THR A 44 -17.30 10.02 22.17
C THR A 44 -16.68 11.30 21.58
N SER A 45 -17.23 11.70 20.43
CA SER A 45 -17.97 12.97 20.30
C SER A 45 -18.91 12.94 19.10
N SER A 46 -20.21 12.84 19.37
CA SER A 46 -21.27 13.08 18.39
C SER A 46 -21.34 14.58 18.09
N SER A 47 -21.06 14.98 16.84
CA SER A 47 -21.53 16.24 16.29
C SER A 47 -22.45 15.91 15.13
N THR A 48 -23.74 16.17 15.32
CA THR A 48 -24.78 16.06 14.32
C THR A 48 -24.55 17.12 13.25
N GLU A 49 -24.13 16.71 12.05
CA GLU A 49 -24.26 17.55 10.86
C GLU A 49 -25.33 16.98 9.94
N ALA A 50 -26.30 17.83 9.63
CA ALA A 50 -27.52 17.50 8.92
C ALA A 50 -27.29 17.36 7.42
N GLY A 51 -27.82 16.27 6.85
CA GLY A 51 -28.34 16.25 5.47
C GLY A 51 -27.34 16.44 4.33
N ALA A 52 -26.34 15.56 4.22
CA ALA A 52 -25.69 15.29 2.94
C ALA A 52 -26.45 14.15 2.22
N PRO A 53 -26.55 14.15 0.88
CA PRO A 53 -27.06 12.97 0.16
C PRO A 53 -26.27 11.75 0.63
N ALA A 54 -26.97 10.66 0.95
CA ALA A 54 -26.32 9.43 1.37
C ALA A 54 -25.38 8.99 0.24
N GLY A 55 -24.09 9.26 0.41
CA GLY A 55 -23.05 8.76 -0.47
C GLY A 55 -23.11 7.23 -0.52
N PRO A 56 -22.37 6.60 -1.44
CA PRO A 56 -22.22 5.16 -1.41
C PRO A 56 -21.85 4.72 0.01
N ALA A 57 -22.54 3.70 0.53
CA ALA A 57 -22.27 3.17 1.85
C ALA A 57 -20.79 2.78 1.93
N VAL A 58 -20.06 3.36 2.88
CA VAL A 58 -18.64 3.08 3.09
C VAL A 58 -18.52 1.74 3.81
N PRO A 59 -17.82 0.73 3.24
CA PRO A 59 -17.54 -0.51 3.95
C PRO A 59 -16.64 -0.25 5.16
N GLU A 60 -16.82 -1.01 6.25
CA GLU A 60 -15.98 -0.94 7.46
C GLU A 60 -14.48 -1.04 7.16
N GLN A 61 -14.10 -1.81 6.13
CA GLN A 61 -12.71 -1.96 5.69
C GLN A 61 -12.09 -0.68 5.10
N LEU A 62 -12.93 0.24 4.61
CA LEU A 62 -12.52 1.55 4.10
C LEU A 62 -12.71 2.66 5.15
N ASP A 63 -13.21 2.34 6.35
CA ASP A 63 -13.31 3.29 7.46
C ASP A 63 -11.96 3.43 8.17
N PHE A 64 -10.97 3.95 7.44
CA PHE A 64 -9.67 4.28 7.99
C PHE A 64 -9.19 5.64 7.50
N VAL A 65 -8.33 6.23 8.32
CA VAL A 65 -7.51 7.38 7.96
C VAL A 65 -6.08 7.04 8.33
N ALA A 66 -5.17 7.16 7.36
CA ALA A 66 -3.77 6.84 7.54
C ALA A 66 -2.87 7.97 7.01
N PRO A 67 -1.71 8.23 7.62
CA PRO A 67 -0.76 9.21 7.09
C PRO A 67 -0.14 8.72 5.78
N ASP A 68 0.08 9.63 4.82
CA ASP A 68 0.88 9.35 3.63
C ASP A 68 2.37 9.71 3.83
N VAL A 69 3.23 9.19 2.95
CA VAL A 69 4.69 9.42 3.00
C VAL A 69 5.12 10.86 2.65
N ARG A 70 4.20 11.68 2.14
CA ARG A 70 4.40 13.09 1.77
C ARG A 70 3.91 14.05 2.86
N GLY A 71 3.38 13.54 3.97
CA GLY A 71 2.85 14.32 5.09
C GLY A 71 1.35 14.66 4.98
N GLY A 72 0.63 14.03 4.06
CA GLY A 72 -0.83 14.10 3.93
C GLY A 72 -1.56 12.95 4.62
N GLN A 73 -2.83 12.75 4.26
CA GLN A 73 -3.65 11.64 4.72
C GLN A 73 -4.27 10.89 3.55
N VAL A 74 -4.36 9.57 3.69
CA VAL A 74 -5.18 8.67 2.88
C VAL A 74 -6.46 8.39 3.66
N ILE A 75 -7.61 8.75 3.09
CA ILE A 75 -8.93 8.48 3.65
C ILE A 75 -9.52 7.31 2.86
N GLY A 76 -9.74 6.17 3.51
CA GLY A 76 -10.24 4.96 2.84
C GLY A 76 -11.61 5.16 2.18
N ALA A 77 -12.47 5.98 2.81
CA ALA A 77 -13.82 6.28 2.33
C ALA A 77 -13.85 6.94 0.93
N ASP A 78 -12.78 7.64 0.53
CA ASP A 78 -12.67 8.27 -0.79
C ASP A 78 -12.65 7.24 -1.93
N PHE A 79 -12.33 5.97 -1.62
CA PHE A 79 -12.30 4.86 -2.57
C PHE A 79 -13.59 4.01 -2.58
N ALA A 80 -14.64 4.42 -1.85
CA ALA A 80 -15.90 3.69 -1.81
C ALA A 80 -16.55 3.57 -3.20
N GLY A 81 -16.83 2.34 -3.62
CA GLY A 81 -17.41 2.05 -4.94
C GLY A 81 -16.42 2.05 -6.10
N GLN A 82 -15.11 2.08 -5.82
CA GLN A 82 -14.05 1.98 -6.82
C GLN A 82 -13.34 0.61 -6.75
N ASP A 83 -12.77 0.17 -7.87
CA ASP A 83 -11.86 -0.99 -7.88
C ASP A 83 -10.53 -0.58 -7.22
N LEU A 84 -10.17 -1.26 -6.12
CA LEU A 84 -8.99 -0.93 -5.30
C LEU A 84 -8.09 -2.16 -5.08
N VAL A 85 -6.78 -1.98 -5.23
CA VAL A 85 -5.74 -2.95 -4.83
C VAL A 85 -4.84 -2.29 -3.78
N ILE A 86 -4.72 -2.92 -2.61
CA ILE A 86 -3.80 -2.48 -1.55
C ILE A 86 -2.58 -3.39 -1.58
N TRP A 87 -1.42 -2.81 -1.85
CA TRP A 87 -0.16 -3.53 -1.86
C TRP A 87 0.67 -3.20 -0.62
N PHE A 88 0.88 -4.22 0.21
CA PHE A 88 1.72 -4.12 1.39
C PHE A 88 3.16 -4.46 1.02
N TRP A 89 4.09 -3.61 1.44
CA TRP A 89 5.52 -3.78 1.24
C TRP A 89 6.25 -3.26 2.47
N ALA A 90 7.54 -3.59 2.57
CA ALA A 90 8.38 -3.09 3.64
C ALA A 90 9.81 -2.82 3.11
N PRO A 91 10.53 -1.83 3.68
CA PRO A 91 11.79 -1.31 3.12
C PRO A 91 13.05 -2.10 3.52
N TRP A 92 12.90 -3.31 4.09
CA TRP A 92 14.01 -4.11 4.62
C TRP A 92 14.75 -4.89 3.53
#